data_AF-A0A8H6NNX9-F1
#
_entry.id   AF-A0A8H6NNX9-F1
#
_cell.length_a   1.000
_cell.length_b   1.000
_cell.length_c   1.000
_cell.angle_alpha   90.00
_cell.angle_beta   90.00
_cell.angle_gamma   90.00
#
_symmetry.space_group_name_H-M   'P 1'
#
loop_
_entity.id
_entity.type
_entity.pdbx_description
1 polymer ?
#
loop_
_entity_poly.entity_id
_entity_poly.type
_entity_poly.pdbx_seq_one_letter_code
_entity_poly.pdbx_strand_id
1 'polypeptide(L)'
;MDAHRRKWGRRLDHEERKRKKEAREGHKASKDAQNLRGLRAKLHAEKRRKEKIQMRKTIKAHEERNVKANNEKEPSEPMPAYLLDRNNPSNAKAISSQIKNKRAEKAARFAVPLPKVRGIAESEMFKVVSTGKKTHKSQWKRMITKPTFVGPDFTRANPKRERFIRPMGLRYKKAHVTHPQLGVTVQLPILSVKKNPNGSLMSNLGVLTKGTIIEGNGLHDNLQKPLLWFIRQCTNHLKSVNVSELGLTTAAGRVVWGRYCQITNSEFSPDKCAESDGILMELDPENDGCVNGVLLV
;
A
#
# COMPACT_ATOMS: atom_id res chain seq x y z
N MET A 1 7.34 0.04 -47.30
CA MET A 1 7.07 1.49 -47.46
C MET A 1 8.34 2.33 -47.61
N ASP A 2 9.40 2.10 -46.80
CA ASP A 2 10.59 2.97 -46.86
C ASP A 2 11.44 2.79 -48.13
N ALA A 3 11.51 1.58 -48.68
CA ALA A 3 12.13 1.34 -50.00
C ALA A 3 11.42 2.12 -51.13
N HIS A 4 10.09 2.21 -51.08
CA HIS A 4 9.30 3.00 -52.03
C HIS A 4 9.56 4.51 -51.89
N ARG A 5 9.68 5.03 -50.66
CA ARG A 5 10.02 6.44 -50.42
C ARG A 5 11.43 6.79 -50.89
N ARG A 6 12.39 5.87 -50.77
CA ARG A 6 13.76 6.07 -51.28
C ARG A 6 13.80 6.07 -52.80
N LYS A 7 13.03 5.18 -53.44
CA LYS A 7 13.03 5.01 -54.91
C LYS A 7 12.18 6.06 -55.65
N TRP A 8 11.04 6.45 -55.07
CA TRP A 8 10.03 7.28 -55.73
C TRP A 8 9.68 8.56 -54.96
N GLY A 9 10.35 8.81 -53.84
CA GLY A 9 10.12 10.01 -53.02
C GLY A 9 8.81 9.97 -52.22
N ARG A 10 8.43 11.14 -51.71
CA ARG A 10 7.10 11.38 -51.13
C ARG A 10 6.26 12.17 -52.14
N ARG A 11 4.96 12.26 -51.85
CA ARG A 11 4.06 13.16 -52.57
C ARG A 11 4.62 14.60 -52.53
N LEU A 12 4.59 15.29 -53.67
CA LEU A 12 5.22 16.61 -53.86
C LEU A 12 4.72 17.66 -52.85
N ASP A 13 3.46 17.60 -52.42
CA ASP A 13 2.85 18.53 -51.45
C ASP A 13 3.03 18.11 -49.97
N HIS A 14 3.75 17.03 -49.69
CA HIS A 14 3.87 16.46 -48.35
C HIS A 14 4.51 17.43 -47.35
N GLU A 15 5.59 18.09 -47.75
CA GLU A 15 6.34 19.01 -46.89
C GLU A 15 5.53 20.28 -46.61
N GLU A 16 4.88 20.84 -47.63
CA GLU A 16 4.01 22.00 -47.46
C GLU A 16 2.82 21.70 -46.52
N ARG A 17 2.20 20.53 -46.68
CA ARG A 17 1.10 20.09 -45.81
C ARG A 17 1.56 19.88 -44.38
N LYS A 18 2.74 19.28 -44.17
CA LYS A 18 3.32 19.06 -42.84
C LYS A 18 3.63 20.39 -42.16
N ARG A 19 4.30 21.31 -42.84
CA ARG A 19 4.59 22.67 -42.36
C ARG A 19 3.31 23.43 -41.98
N LYS A 20 2.29 23.43 -42.85
CA LYS A 20 0.99 24.07 -42.57
C LYS A 20 0.23 23.39 -41.43
N LYS A 21 0.47 22.11 -41.16
CA LYS A 21 -0.16 21.38 -40.04
C LYS A 21 0.48 21.77 -38.71
N GLU A 22 1.82 21.79 -38.64
CA GLU A 22 2.59 22.20 -37.46
C GLU A 22 2.28 23.67 -37.09
N ALA A 23 2.24 24.57 -38.08
CA ALA A 23 1.89 25.97 -37.85
C ALA A 23 0.46 26.15 -37.28
N ARG A 24 -0.50 25.29 -37.68
CA ARG A 24 -1.89 25.35 -37.19
C ARG A 24 -2.10 24.66 -35.85
N GLU A 25 -1.12 23.90 -35.37
CA GLU A 25 -1.27 23.07 -34.18
C GLU A 25 -1.48 23.91 -32.91
N GLY A 26 -0.75 25.03 -32.76
CA GLY A 26 -0.93 25.95 -31.62
C GLY A 26 -2.34 26.55 -31.54
N HIS A 27 -2.87 27.01 -32.67
CA HIS A 27 -4.24 27.54 -32.74
C HIS A 27 -5.28 26.44 -32.47
N LYS A 28 -5.07 25.25 -33.01
CA LYS A 28 -5.94 24.10 -32.77
C LYS A 28 -5.94 23.72 -31.29
N ALA A 29 -4.79 23.67 -30.63
CA ALA A 29 -4.69 23.36 -29.20
C ALA A 29 -5.43 24.38 -28.32
N SER A 30 -5.33 25.68 -28.65
CA SER A 30 -6.08 26.73 -27.95
C SER A 30 -7.59 26.59 -28.16
N LYS A 31 -8.01 26.35 -29.41
CA LYS A 31 -9.41 26.12 -29.76
C LYS A 31 -9.98 24.90 -29.04
N ASP A 32 -9.25 23.78 -29.02
CA ASP A 32 -9.66 22.55 -28.37
C ASP A 32 -9.75 22.74 -26.84
N ALA A 33 -8.84 23.52 -26.24
CA ALA A 33 -8.91 23.83 -24.81
C ALA A 33 -10.17 24.61 -24.40
N GLN A 34 -10.65 25.53 -25.25
CA GLN A 34 -11.84 26.35 -24.97
C GLN A 34 -13.16 25.63 -25.28
N ASN A 35 -13.17 24.79 -26.33
CA ASN A 35 -14.41 24.26 -26.90
C ASN A 35 -14.71 22.82 -26.48
N LEU A 36 -13.72 22.04 -26.04
CA LEU A 36 -13.98 20.70 -25.52
C LEU A 36 -14.82 20.81 -24.24
N ARG A 37 -15.82 19.92 -24.10
CA ARG A 37 -16.72 19.87 -22.94
C ARG A 37 -16.68 18.50 -22.27
N GLY A 38 -17.08 18.45 -21.00
CA GLY A 38 -17.20 17.21 -20.22
C GLY A 38 -15.86 16.48 -20.01
N LEU A 39 -15.89 15.15 -20.09
CA LEU A 39 -14.72 14.29 -19.87
C LEU A 39 -13.57 14.60 -20.84
N ARG A 40 -13.90 14.95 -22.09
CA ARG A 40 -12.88 15.28 -23.11
C ARG A 40 -12.06 16.51 -22.75
N ALA A 41 -12.69 17.51 -22.13
CA ALA A 41 -12.00 18.70 -21.64
C ALA A 41 -11.04 18.35 -20.50
N LYS A 42 -11.50 17.52 -19.54
CA LYS A 42 -10.69 17.06 -18.41
C LYS A 42 -9.45 16.27 -18.87
N LEU A 43 -9.63 15.31 -19.78
CA LEU A 43 -8.53 14.53 -20.34
C LEU A 43 -7.54 15.41 -21.12
N HIS A 44 -8.04 16.40 -21.87
CA HIS A 44 -7.19 17.33 -22.59
C HIS A 44 -6.35 18.19 -21.63
N ALA A 45 -6.95 18.71 -20.57
CA ALA A 45 -6.24 19.47 -19.54
C ALA A 45 -5.19 18.61 -18.79
N GLU A 46 -5.54 17.37 -18.44
CA GLU A 46 -4.61 16.44 -17.78
C GLU A 46 -3.41 16.11 -18.68
N LYS A 47 -3.65 15.83 -19.96
CA LYS A 47 -2.60 15.60 -20.95
C LYS A 47 -1.65 16.80 -21.04
N ARG A 48 -2.19 18.02 -21.13
CA ARG A 48 -1.40 19.26 -21.17
C ARG A 48 -0.63 19.49 -19.87
N ARG A 49 -1.18 19.16 -18.70
CA ARG A 49 -0.46 19.21 -17.41
C ARG A 49 0.75 18.28 -17.43
N LYS A 50 0.58 17.03 -17.88
CA LYS A 50 1.67 16.04 -18.00
C LYS A 50 2.77 16.50 -18.95
N GLU A 51 2.41 16.99 -20.14
CA GLU A 51 3.36 17.54 -21.13
C GLU A 51 4.17 18.71 -20.56
N LYS A 52 3.52 19.65 -19.85
CA LYS A 52 4.21 20.78 -19.19
C LYS A 52 5.17 20.31 -18.11
N ILE A 53 4.77 19.34 -17.27
CA ILE A 53 5.64 18.79 -16.22
C ILE A 53 6.85 18.10 -16.83
N GLN A 54 6.65 17.29 -17.88
CA GLN A 54 7.73 16.61 -18.59
C GLN A 54 8.72 17.62 -19.18
N MET A 55 8.24 18.62 -19.91
CA MET A 55 9.10 19.66 -20.48
C MET A 55 9.85 20.47 -19.42
N ARG A 56 9.20 20.79 -18.30
CA ARG A 56 9.87 21.46 -17.17
C ARG A 56 10.99 20.60 -16.58
N LYS A 57 10.75 19.30 -16.39
CA LYS A 57 11.77 18.37 -15.91
C LYS A 57 12.94 18.24 -16.88
N THR A 58 12.69 18.19 -18.19
CA THR A 58 13.77 18.11 -19.20
C THR A 58 14.58 19.39 -19.30
N ILE A 59 13.94 20.56 -19.22
CA ILE A 59 14.64 21.86 -19.20
C ILE A 59 15.50 21.95 -17.94
N LYS A 60 14.93 21.66 -16.77
CA LYS A 60 15.64 21.67 -15.49
C LYS A 60 16.86 20.74 -15.51
N ALA A 61 16.70 19.51 -15.98
CA ALA A 61 17.82 18.56 -16.10
C ALA A 61 18.90 19.00 -17.09
N HIS A 62 18.54 19.73 -18.15
CA HIS A 62 19.49 20.29 -19.10
C HIS A 62 20.24 21.50 -18.52
N GLU A 63 19.54 22.38 -17.81
CA GLU A 63 20.13 23.51 -17.08
C GLU A 63 21.08 23.03 -15.97
N GLU A 64 20.67 22.04 -15.17
CA GLU A 64 21.50 21.42 -14.12
C GLU A 64 22.70 20.68 -14.67
N ARG A 65 22.65 20.16 -15.90
CA ARG A 65 23.83 19.58 -16.57
C ARG A 65 24.82 20.67 -16.99
N ASN A 66 24.33 21.82 -17.44
CA ASN A 66 25.15 22.92 -17.92
C ASN A 66 25.80 23.69 -16.76
N VAL A 67 25.11 23.78 -15.63
CA VAL A 67 25.70 24.25 -14.38
C VAL A 67 26.52 23.09 -13.81
N LYS A 68 27.84 23.15 -13.92
CA LYS A 68 28.70 22.28 -13.12
C LYS A 68 28.49 22.64 -11.66
N ALA A 69 27.52 22.01 -11.00
CA ALA A 69 27.53 21.93 -9.56
C ALA A 69 28.89 21.32 -9.21
N ASN A 70 29.69 22.01 -8.40
CA ASN A 70 30.77 21.35 -7.72
C ASN A 70 30.13 20.13 -7.06
N ASN A 71 30.47 18.94 -7.57
CA ASN A 71 30.02 17.68 -7.00
C ASN A 71 30.16 17.79 -5.50
N GLU A 72 29.14 17.30 -4.79
CA GLU A 72 29.11 17.14 -3.34
C GLU A 72 30.53 16.99 -2.83
N LYS A 73 31.00 17.97 -2.03
CA LYS A 73 32.29 17.83 -1.37
C LYS A 73 32.26 16.48 -0.68
N GLU A 74 33.03 15.55 -1.20
CA GLU A 74 33.40 14.30 -0.53
C GLU A 74 33.64 14.68 0.95
N PRO A 75 33.03 13.96 1.91
CA PRO A 75 33.25 14.26 3.30
C PRO A 75 34.76 14.31 3.53
N SER A 76 35.25 15.37 4.16
CA SER A 76 36.67 15.62 4.40
C SER A 76 37.37 14.48 5.16
N GLU A 77 36.60 13.53 5.70
CA GLU A 77 37.03 12.33 6.39
C GLU A 77 36.43 11.10 5.69
N PRO A 78 37.22 10.05 5.40
CA PRO A 78 36.74 8.83 4.78
C PRO A 78 35.79 8.10 5.73
N MET A 79 34.50 8.19 5.45
CA MET A 79 33.46 7.47 6.16
C MET A 79 33.20 6.11 5.49
N PRO A 80 33.01 5.03 6.26
CA PRO A 80 32.69 3.74 5.67
C PRO A 80 31.31 3.79 4.99
N ALA A 81 31.12 3.00 3.94
CA ALA A 81 29.95 3.09 3.05
C ALA A 81 28.59 3.04 3.77
N TYR A 82 28.50 2.33 4.91
CA TYR A 82 27.29 2.21 5.73
C TYR A 82 26.94 3.46 6.58
N LEU A 83 27.78 4.50 6.56
CA LEU A 83 27.62 5.76 7.28
C LEU A 83 27.42 6.97 6.34
N LEU A 84 27.65 6.82 5.03
CA LEU A 84 27.50 7.89 4.04
C LEU A 84 26.05 8.42 3.95
N ASP A 85 25.07 7.52 4.08
CA ASP A 85 23.63 7.84 3.95
C ASP A 85 22.98 8.32 5.26
N ARG A 86 23.74 8.48 6.35
CA ARG A 86 23.21 8.78 7.70
C ARG A 86 23.49 10.20 8.19
N ASN A 87 23.97 11.08 7.32
CA ASN A 87 24.44 12.41 7.70
C ASN A 87 23.33 13.28 8.32
N ASN A 88 23.35 13.39 9.66
CA ASN A 88 22.72 14.48 10.39
C ASN A 88 23.79 15.54 10.71
N PRO A 89 23.61 16.82 10.30
CA PRO A 89 24.57 17.87 10.64
C PRO A 89 24.57 18.19 12.14
N SER A 90 25.76 18.49 12.65
CA SER A 90 26.05 18.82 14.04
C SER A 90 25.13 19.90 14.58
N ASN A 91 24.42 19.61 15.67
CA ASN A 91 23.59 20.58 16.38
C ASN A 91 23.57 20.24 17.86
N ALA A 92 24.52 20.77 18.64
CA ALA A 92 24.55 20.60 20.09
C ALA A 92 23.24 21.09 20.77
N LYS A 93 22.54 22.06 20.18
CA LYS A 93 21.18 22.48 20.61
C LYS A 93 20.09 21.47 20.23
N ALA A 94 20.23 20.76 19.12
CA ALA A 94 19.29 19.69 18.74
C ALA A 94 19.40 18.47 19.64
N ILE A 95 20.54 18.22 20.30
CA ILE A 95 20.69 17.10 21.25
C ILE A 95 19.74 17.27 22.45
N SER A 96 19.58 18.50 22.96
CA SER A 96 18.70 18.77 24.10
C SER A 96 17.21 18.65 23.76
N SER A 97 16.80 19.13 22.57
CA SER A 97 15.45 18.94 22.05
C SER A 97 15.21 17.49 21.64
N GLN A 98 16.21 16.79 21.11
CA GLN A 98 16.18 15.34 20.86
C GLN A 98 16.07 14.51 22.13
N ILE A 99 16.59 14.95 23.29
CA ILE A 99 16.41 14.24 24.57
C ILE A 99 14.97 14.40 25.08
N LYS A 100 14.38 15.60 24.97
CA LYS A 100 12.96 15.83 25.28
C LYS A 100 12.06 15.08 24.30
N ASN A 101 12.37 15.13 23.00
CA ASN A 101 11.70 14.36 21.97
C ASN A 101 11.88 12.86 22.20
N LYS A 102 13.05 12.34 22.58
CA LYS A 102 13.27 10.94 22.96
C LYS A 102 12.42 10.49 24.16
N ARG A 103 12.14 11.39 25.11
CA ARG A 103 11.25 11.09 26.26
C ARG A 103 9.77 11.07 25.84
N ALA A 104 9.33 12.01 24.99
CA ALA A 104 8.00 11.98 24.39
C ALA A 104 7.82 10.80 23.40
N GLU A 105 8.88 10.46 22.66
CA GLU A 105 8.97 9.34 21.72
C GLU A 105 9.00 7.99 22.43
N LYS A 106 9.41 7.87 23.70
CA LYS A 106 9.32 6.57 24.40
C LYS A 106 7.87 6.09 24.53
N ALA A 107 6.92 7.01 24.70
CA ALA A 107 5.49 6.71 24.66
C ALA A 107 5.00 6.55 23.21
N ALA A 108 5.48 7.39 22.28
CA ALA A 108 5.12 7.28 20.86
C ALA A 108 5.73 6.07 20.14
N ARG A 109 6.80 5.46 20.68
CA ARG A 109 7.49 4.28 20.12
C ARG A 109 6.61 3.04 20.11
N PHE A 110 5.78 2.90 21.13
CA PHE A 110 4.80 1.80 21.23
C PHE A 110 3.41 2.23 20.75
N ALA A 111 3.27 3.47 20.27
CA ALA A 111 2.03 3.90 19.67
C ALA A 111 1.87 3.22 18.31
N VAL A 112 0.72 2.59 18.14
CA VAL A 112 0.32 1.98 16.89
C VAL A 112 0.12 3.10 15.83
N PRO A 113 0.47 2.91 14.55
CA PRO A 113 0.43 3.96 13.52
C PRO A 113 -0.90 4.71 13.40
N LEU A 114 -2.03 4.01 13.59
CA LEU A 114 -3.36 4.60 13.70
C LEU A 114 -3.91 4.41 15.11
N PRO A 115 -3.75 5.38 16.03
CA PRO A 115 -4.20 5.25 17.41
C PRO A 115 -5.72 5.46 17.58
N LYS A 116 -6.30 6.38 16.81
CA LYS A 116 -7.74 6.70 16.83
C LYS A 116 -8.32 6.48 15.45
N VAL A 117 -9.34 5.63 15.38
CA VAL A 117 -10.08 5.32 14.15
C VAL A 117 -11.52 5.81 14.32
N ARG A 118 -12.17 6.10 13.19
CA ARG A 118 -13.60 6.39 13.14
C ARG A 118 -14.39 5.24 13.78
N GLY A 119 -15.27 5.58 14.72
CA GLY A 119 -16.19 4.62 15.30
C GLY A 119 -17.22 4.20 14.26
N ILE A 120 -17.41 2.88 14.11
CA ILE A 120 -18.40 2.31 13.18
C ILE A 120 -19.67 1.99 13.97
N ALA A 121 -20.81 2.47 13.49
CA ALA A 121 -22.10 2.14 14.09
C ALA A 121 -22.47 0.67 13.80
N GLU A 122 -23.12 0.01 14.76
CA GLU A 122 -23.53 -1.40 14.62
C GLU A 122 -24.48 -1.63 13.43
N SER A 123 -25.32 -0.64 13.10
CA SER A 123 -26.25 -0.68 11.97
C SER A 123 -25.56 -0.73 10.61
N GLU A 124 -24.36 -0.17 10.50
CA GLU A 124 -23.56 -0.16 9.27
C GLU A 124 -22.89 -1.52 9.04
N MET A 125 -22.50 -2.18 10.12
CA MET A 125 -21.79 -3.46 10.11
C MET A 125 -22.73 -4.67 10.05
N PHE A 126 -23.92 -4.55 10.64
CA PHE A 126 -24.89 -5.63 10.69
C PHE A 126 -26.14 -5.32 9.86
N LYS A 127 -26.26 -5.99 8.72
CA LYS A 127 -27.49 -6.01 7.94
C LYS A 127 -28.50 -6.95 8.59
N VAL A 128 -29.71 -6.47 8.83
CA VAL A 128 -30.82 -7.29 9.33
C VAL A 128 -31.28 -8.27 8.25
N VAL A 129 -31.40 -9.55 8.59
CA VAL A 129 -31.93 -10.60 7.69
C VAL A 129 -33.28 -11.08 8.22
N SER A 130 -34.33 -10.92 7.42
CA SER A 130 -35.65 -11.45 7.73
C SER A 130 -35.80 -12.92 7.31
N THR A 131 -36.36 -13.76 8.17
CA THR A 131 -36.66 -15.18 7.87
C THR A 131 -38.15 -15.48 8.02
N GLY A 132 -38.66 -16.39 7.20
CA GLY A 132 -40.05 -16.84 7.21
C GLY A 132 -40.77 -16.59 5.88
N LYS A 133 -41.88 -17.32 5.64
CA LYS A 133 -42.65 -17.23 4.38
C LYS A 133 -43.28 -15.86 4.14
N LYS A 134 -43.65 -15.15 5.21
CA LYS A 134 -44.11 -13.76 5.13
C LYS A 134 -42.93 -12.82 5.38
N THR A 135 -42.74 -11.85 4.49
CA THR A 135 -41.72 -10.80 4.61
C THR A 135 -41.84 -10.15 5.99
N HIS A 136 -40.72 -9.97 6.70
CA HIS A 136 -40.63 -9.38 8.05
C HIS A 136 -41.13 -10.19 9.25
N LYS A 137 -41.44 -11.49 9.12
CA LYS A 137 -41.94 -12.27 10.27
C LYS A 137 -40.94 -12.42 11.44
N SER A 138 -39.65 -12.55 11.15
CA SER A 138 -38.63 -12.66 12.20
C SER A 138 -37.31 -12.05 11.73
N GLN A 139 -36.75 -11.14 12.53
CA GLN A 139 -35.57 -10.33 12.22
C GLN A 139 -34.45 -10.53 13.25
N TRP A 140 -34.27 -11.74 13.76
CA TRP A 140 -33.26 -12.02 14.79
C TRP A 140 -31.84 -12.20 14.22
N LYS A 141 -31.74 -12.54 12.93
CA LYS A 141 -30.45 -12.77 12.24
C LYS A 141 -29.79 -11.45 11.80
N ARG A 142 -28.47 -11.46 11.82
CA ARG A 142 -27.60 -10.32 11.46
C ARG A 142 -26.52 -10.81 10.51
N MET A 143 -26.41 -10.20 9.33
CA MET A 143 -25.36 -10.48 8.36
C MET A 143 -24.27 -9.43 8.48
N ILE A 144 -23.01 -9.87 8.52
CA ILE A 144 -21.86 -8.98 8.52
C ILE A 144 -21.61 -8.49 7.09
N THR A 145 -21.56 -7.17 6.91
CA THR A 145 -21.30 -6.50 5.62
C THR A 145 -19.82 -6.22 5.38
N LYS A 146 -19.03 -6.22 6.45
CA LYS A 146 -17.60 -5.89 6.48
C LYS A 146 -16.73 -7.12 6.20
N PRO A 147 -15.49 -6.95 5.72
CA PRO A 147 -14.56 -8.07 5.53
C PRO A 147 -14.26 -8.75 6.87
N THR A 148 -14.15 -10.08 6.85
CA THR A 148 -13.96 -10.91 8.03
C THR A 148 -12.84 -11.91 7.84
N PHE A 149 -12.07 -12.17 8.89
CA PHE A 149 -11.19 -13.31 9.01
C PHE A 149 -11.95 -14.44 9.69
N VAL A 150 -11.75 -15.64 9.16
CA VAL A 150 -12.33 -16.86 9.68
C VAL A 150 -11.22 -17.90 9.66
N GLY A 151 -10.98 -18.55 10.80
CA GLY A 151 -9.91 -19.55 10.94
C GLY A 151 -10.06 -20.73 9.96
N PRO A 152 -8.97 -21.47 9.70
CA PRO A 152 -8.94 -22.56 8.73
C PRO A 152 -9.95 -23.68 9.05
N ASP A 153 -10.19 -23.96 10.33
CA ASP A 153 -11.08 -25.05 10.79
C ASP A 153 -12.55 -24.60 11.00
N PHE A 154 -12.96 -23.52 10.33
CA PHE A 154 -14.31 -23.00 10.52
C PHE A 154 -15.39 -23.84 9.83
N THR A 155 -16.25 -24.44 10.65
CA THR A 155 -17.49 -25.05 10.23
C THR A 155 -18.67 -24.11 10.50
N ARG A 156 -19.63 -24.05 9.57
CA ARG A 156 -20.83 -23.22 9.78
C ARG A 156 -21.71 -23.87 10.85
N ALA A 157 -22.20 -23.06 11.79
CA ALA A 157 -23.18 -23.51 12.77
C ALA A 157 -24.51 -23.84 12.09
N ASN A 158 -25.34 -24.65 12.74
CA ASN A 158 -26.68 -24.98 12.27
C ASN A 158 -27.49 -23.69 11.99
N PRO A 159 -28.14 -23.53 10.81
CA PRO A 159 -28.90 -22.34 10.46
C PRO A 159 -29.99 -21.91 11.45
N LYS A 160 -30.50 -22.84 12.27
CA LYS A 160 -31.48 -22.50 13.33
C LYS A 160 -30.84 -21.86 14.57
N ARG A 161 -29.53 -22.01 14.78
CA ARG A 161 -28.76 -21.44 15.91
C ARG A 161 -27.86 -20.27 15.49
N GLU A 162 -27.54 -20.16 14.20
CA GLU A 162 -26.69 -19.08 13.65
C GLU A 162 -27.43 -17.73 13.65
N ARG A 163 -27.04 -16.83 14.57
CA ARG A 163 -27.50 -15.44 14.62
C ARG A 163 -26.67 -14.51 13.73
N PHE A 164 -25.35 -14.60 13.83
CA PHE A 164 -24.39 -13.78 13.08
C PHE A 164 -23.87 -14.53 11.85
N ILE A 165 -24.21 -14.05 10.66
CA ILE A 165 -23.85 -14.67 9.38
C ILE A 165 -22.60 -13.98 8.83
N ARG A 166 -21.53 -14.76 8.65
CA ARG A 166 -20.30 -14.34 7.95
C ARG A 166 -20.32 -14.89 6.52
N PRO A 167 -20.65 -14.11 5.49
CA PRO A 167 -20.75 -14.61 4.11
C PRO A 167 -19.37 -15.01 3.57
N MET A 168 -19.31 -16.03 2.72
CA MET A 168 -18.03 -16.57 2.21
C MET A 168 -17.27 -15.57 1.33
N GLY A 169 -17.97 -14.73 0.56
CA GLY A 169 -17.35 -13.73 -0.30
C GLY A 169 -16.59 -12.62 0.43
N LEU A 170 -16.85 -12.45 1.74
CA LEU A 170 -16.16 -11.46 2.59
C LEU A 170 -15.12 -12.11 3.50
N ARG A 171 -14.76 -13.38 3.29
CA ARG A 171 -13.78 -14.09 4.13
C ARG A 171 -12.38 -13.97 3.54
N TYR A 172 -11.52 -13.22 4.21
CA TYR A 172 -10.13 -13.06 3.84
C TYR A 172 -9.25 -14.05 4.59
N LYS A 173 -8.27 -14.63 3.90
CA LYS A 173 -7.25 -15.53 4.48
C LYS A 173 -5.86 -14.91 4.49
N LYS A 174 -5.62 -13.92 3.66
CA LYS A 174 -4.32 -13.26 3.47
C LYS A 174 -4.49 -11.74 3.57
N ALA A 175 -3.43 -11.06 3.98
CA ALA A 175 -3.32 -9.61 4.02
C ALA A 175 -2.03 -9.16 3.33
N HIS A 176 -2.06 -7.99 2.68
CA HIS A 176 -0.87 -7.34 2.16
C HIS A 176 -0.27 -6.47 3.26
N VAL A 177 0.90 -6.86 3.75
CA VAL A 177 1.57 -6.19 4.87
C VAL A 177 2.81 -5.49 4.36
N THR A 178 2.97 -4.23 4.73
CA THR A 178 4.12 -3.39 4.39
C THR A 178 5.07 -3.28 5.59
N HIS A 179 6.38 -3.43 5.35
CA HIS A 179 7.40 -3.19 6.37
C HIS A 179 7.91 -1.73 6.30
N PRO A 180 7.64 -0.87 7.29
CA PRO A 180 7.95 0.57 7.21
C PRO A 180 9.42 0.87 6.92
N GLN A 181 10.34 0.09 7.49
CA GLN A 181 11.78 0.37 7.37
C GLN A 181 12.40 -0.16 6.07
N LEU A 182 11.80 -1.17 5.44
CA LEU A 182 12.35 -1.82 4.25
C LEU A 182 11.64 -1.38 2.97
N GLY A 183 10.43 -0.80 3.09
CA GLY A 183 9.61 -0.42 1.94
C GLY A 183 9.10 -1.62 1.12
N VAL A 184 9.22 -2.84 1.64
CA VAL A 184 8.79 -4.08 0.96
C VAL A 184 7.37 -4.45 1.42
N THR A 185 6.56 -4.89 0.46
CA THR A 185 5.21 -5.39 0.69
C THR A 185 5.17 -6.91 0.51
N VAL A 186 4.58 -7.62 1.47
CA VAL A 186 4.51 -9.09 1.46
C VAL A 186 3.07 -9.54 1.72
N GLN A 187 2.63 -10.59 1.02
CA GLN A 187 1.30 -11.16 1.21
C GLN A 187 1.32 -12.27 2.27
N LEU A 188 1.05 -11.91 3.52
CA LEU A 188 1.11 -12.82 4.66
C LEU A 188 -0.27 -13.48 4.91
N PRO A 189 -0.32 -14.78 5.24
CA PRO A 189 -1.57 -15.38 5.71
C PRO A 189 -1.91 -14.88 7.12
N ILE A 190 -3.18 -14.59 7.33
CA ILE A 190 -3.70 -14.12 8.62
C ILE A 190 -3.84 -15.34 9.55
N LEU A 191 -3.27 -15.24 10.74
CA LEU A 191 -3.38 -16.26 11.79
C LEU A 191 -4.57 -15.98 12.70
N SER A 192 -4.66 -14.76 13.23
CA SER A 192 -5.73 -14.38 14.14
C SER A 192 -6.00 -12.88 14.15
N VAL A 193 -7.20 -12.50 14.57
CA VAL A 193 -7.57 -11.11 14.86
C VAL A 193 -7.43 -10.91 16.37
N LYS A 194 -6.60 -9.96 16.81
CA LYS A 194 -6.37 -9.73 18.24
C LYS A 194 -7.26 -8.64 18.79
N LYS A 195 -7.28 -7.48 18.12
CA LYS A 195 -7.97 -6.30 18.64
C LYS A 195 -8.61 -5.51 17.53
N ASN A 196 -9.90 -5.27 17.66
CA ASN A 196 -10.63 -4.31 16.86
C ASN A 196 -10.93 -3.05 17.72
N PRO A 197 -10.67 -1.83 17.21
CA PRO A 197 -10.97 -0.59 17.93
C PRO A 197 -12.45 -0.38 18.21
N ASN A 198 -13.36 -0.96 17.42
CA ASN A 198 -14.81 -0.81 17.56
C ASN A 198 -15.43 -1.76 18.60
N GLY A 199 -14.63 -2.53 19.34
CA GLY A 199 -15.07 -3.35 20.46
C GLY A 199 -14.64 -4.83 20.41
N SER A 200 -14.82 -5.52 21.54
CA SER A 200 -14.43 -6.92 21.69
C SER A 200 -15.28 -7.88 20.82
N LEU A 201 -16.57 -7.59 20.67
CA LEU A 201 -17.47 -8.39 19.82
C LEU A 201 -16.96 -8.52 18.38
N MET A 202 -16.41 -7.43 17.83
CA MET A 202 -15.88 -7.41 16.46
C MET A 202 -14.55 -8.16 16.33
N SER A 203 -13.79 -8.22 17.42
CA SER A 203 -12.58 -9.04 17.50
C SER A 203 -12.94 -10.52 17.47
N ASN A 204 -13.95 -10.93 18.25
CA ASN A 204 -14.45 -12.31 18.31
C ASN A 204 -15.10 -12.77 17.00
N LEU A 205 -15.81 -11.88 16.31
CA LEU A 205 -16.38 -12.16 14.99
C LEU A 205 -15.33 -12.14 13.86
N GLY A 206 -14.12 -11.67 14.15
CA GLY A 206 -13.02 -11.57 13.19
C GLY A 206 -13.20 -10.44 12.17
N VAL A 207 -13.90 -9.36 12.50
CA VAL A 207 -14.14 -8.25 11.56
C VAL A 207 -12.85 -7.45 11.33
N LEU A 208 -12.50 -7.28 10.06
CA LEU A 208 -11.29 -6.60 9.59
C LEU A 208 -11.64 -5.17 9.19
N THR A 209 -11.64 -4.25 10.15
CA THR A 209 -11.87 -2.82 9.89
C THR A 209 -10.55 -2.06 9.94
N LYS A 210 -10.58 -0.80 9.52
CA LYS A 210 -9.44 0.09 9.69
C LYS A 210 -8.98 0.10 11.15
N GLY A 211 -7.66 0.02 11.34
CA GLY A 211 -7.00 -0.05 12.65
C GLY A 211 -7.18 -1.36 13.42
N THR A 212 -7.82 -2.38 12.87
CA THR A 212 -7.81 -3.72 13.48
C THR A 212 -6.37 -4.26 13.50
N ILE A 213 -5.99 -4.83 14.65
CA ILE A 213 -4.71 -5.48 14.86
C ILE A 213 -4.88 -6.98 14.60
N ILE A 214 -4.11 -7.46 13.63
CA ILE A 214 -4.07 -8.85 13.21
C ILE A 214 -2.69 -9.45 13.49
N GLU A 215 -2.66 -10.76 13.64
CA GLU A 215 -1.44 -11.55 13.68
C GLU A 215 -1.25 -12.18 12.30
N GLY A 216 -0.14 -11.87 11.63
CA GLY A 216 0.24 -12.45 10.34
C GLY A 216 1.38 -13.44 10.52
N ASN A 217 1.35 -14.53 9.75
CA ASN A 217 2.49 -15.46 9.70
C ASN A 217 3.60 -14.84 8.86
N GLY A 218 4.81 -14.70 9.40
CA GLY A 218 6.00 -14.22 8.68
C GLY A 218 6.69 -15.29 7.82
N LEU A 219 6.19 -16.54 7.86
CA LEU A 219 6.62 -17.67 7.05
C LEU A 219 5.55 -17.97 6.00
N HIS A 220 5.94 -18.07 4.72
CA HIS A 220 5.05 -18.55 3.68
C HIS A 220 5.16 -20.07 3.52
N ASP A 221 4.01 -20.77 3.52
CA ASP A 221 3.91 -22.23 3.51
C ASP A 221 4.44 -22.90 2.21
N ASN A 222 4.75 -22.16 1.13
CA ASN A 222 5.16 -22.77 -0.15
C ASN A 222 6.63 -23.19 -0.26
N LEU A 223 7.44 -23.03 0.79
CA LEU A 223 8.78 -23.67 0.85
C LEU A 223 8.86 -24.79 1.89
N GLN A 224 7.78 -25.07 2.61
CA GLN A 224 7.83 -25.92 3.80
C GLN A 224 7.76 -27.44 3.51
N LYS A 225 7.48 -27.87 2.26
CA LYS A 225 7.32 -29.30 1.94
C LYS A 225 8.44 -29.91 1.09
N PRO A 226 8.98 -29.26 0.03
CA PRO A 226 10.07 -29.86 -0.73
C PRO A 226 11.47 -29.58 -0.13
N LEU A 227 11.69 -28.39 0.45
CA LEU A 227 13.01 -27.99 0.96
C LEU A 227 13.32 -28.54 2.35
N LEU A 228 12.32 -28.68 3.23
CA LEU A 228 12.51 -29.32 4.55
C LEU A 228 12.81 -30.83 4.44
N TRP A 229 12.31 -31.49 3.39
CA TRP A 229 12.66 -32.89 3.10
C TRP A 229 14.09 -33.01 2.56
N PHE A 230 14.50 -32.08 1.69
CA PHE A 230 15.86 -32.03 1.14
C PHE A 230 16.93 -31.64 2.19
N ILE A 231 16.62 -30.68 3.07
CA ILE A 231 17.50 -30.25 4.18
C ILE A 231 17.62 -31.33 5.27
N ARG A 232 16.61 -32.20 5.45
CA ARG A 232 16.67 -33.32 6.41
C ARG A 232 17.51 -34.49 5.92
N GLN A 233 17.74 -34.60 4.61
CA GLN A 233 18.60 -35.61 3.98
C GLN A 233 20.06 -35.13 3.84
N CYS A 234 20.28 -33.82 3.76
CA CYS A 234 21.62 -33.24 3.59
C CYS A 234 22.00 -32.31 4.75
N THR A 235 22.92 -32.80 5.59
CA THR A 235 23.91 -32.05 6.40
C THR A 235 23.66 -31.83 7.90
N ASN A 236 24.49 -32.53 8.69
CA ASN A 236 25.11 -32.11 9.95
C ASN A 236 26.08 -30.90 9.78
N HIS A 237 25.91 -30.07 8.75
CA HIS A 237 26.90 -29.05 8.41
C HIS A 237 26.29 -27.95 7.53
N LEU A 238 25.44 -27.11 8.11
CA LEU A 238 25.19 -25.71 7.72
C LEU A 238 24.13 -25.10 8.65
N LYS A 239 24.59 -24.38 9.68
CA LYS A 239 23.75 -23.47 10.45
C LYS A 239 23.49 -22.22 9.60
N SER A 240 22.40 -22.21 8.85
CA SER A 240 21.53 -21.05 8.60
C SER A 240 20.71 -21.29 7.32
N VAL A 241 19.49 -21.80 7.50
CA VAL A 241 18.47 -21.66 6.46
C VAL A 241 17.37 -20.80 7.06
N ASN A 242 17.37 -19.52 6.66
CA ASN A 242 16.32 -18.57 7.03
C ASN A 242 15.14 -18.84 6.09
N VAL A 243 14.08 -19.49 6.59
CA VAL A 243 12.92 -19.94 5.79
C VAL A 243 11.76 -18.92 5.82
N SER A 244 11.89 -17.77 6.49
CA SER A 244 10.84 -16.73 6.52
C SER A 244 11.01 -15.70 5.40
N GLU A 245 9.90 -15.25 4.79
CA GLU A 245 9.94 -14.20 3.75
C GLU A 245 10.52 -12.88 4.27
N LEU A 246 10.41 -12.65 5.59
CA LEU A 246 10.99 -11.49 6.28
C LEU A 246 12.31 -11.80 7.01
N GLY A 247 12.75 -13.05 7.08
CA GLY A 247 14.04 -13.44 7.66
C GLY A 247 14.24 -13.10 9.15
N LEU A 248 13.17 -12.81 9.91
CA LEU A 248 13.28 -12.26 11.26
C LEU A 248 13.66 -13.33 12.29
N THR A 249 14.80 -13.12 12.96
CA THR A 249 15.26 -13.93 14.09
C THR A 249 15.42 -13.08 15.34
N THR A 250 15.18 -13.69 16.50
CA THR A 250 15.49 -13.08 17.79
C THR A 250 17.00 -13.14 18.05
N ALA A 251 17.52 -12.31 18.97
CA ALA A 251 18.94 -12.36 19.37
C ALA A 251 19.37 -13.75 19.91
N ALA A 252 18.40 -14.55 20.37
CA ALA A 252 18.60 -15.93 20.80
C ALA A 252 18.59 -16.96 19.65
N GLY A 253 18.55 -16.53 18.38
CA GLY A 253 18.56 -17.40 17.20
C GLY A 253 17.23 -18.10 16.89
N ARG A 254 16.15 -17.80 17.62
CA ARG A 254 14.81 -18.34 17.32
C ARG A 254 14.14 -17.57 16.19
N VAL A 255 13.56 -18.28 15.23
CA VAL A 255 12.81 -17.70 14.09
C VAL A 255 11.48 -17.14 14.57
N VAL A 256 11.17 -15.91 14.14
CA VAL A 256 9.89 -15.25 14.44
C VAL A 256 8.88 -15.63 13.35
N TRP A 257 7.81 -16.30 13.75
CA TRP A 257 6.75 -16.76 12.86
C TRP A 257 5.47 -15.93 12.95
N GLY A 258 5.20 -15.26 14.07
CA GLY A 258 4.04 -14.38 14.25
C GLY A 258 4.44 -12.94 14.51
N ARG A 259 3.83 -11.99 13.80
CA ARG A 259 3.97 -10.55 14.08
C ARG A 259 2.62 -9.85 14.01
N TYR A 260 2.49 -8.78 14.81
CA TYR A 260 1.32 -7.94 14.78
C TYR A 260 1.39 -6.96 13.62
N CYS A 261 0.27 -6.82 12.93
CA CYS A 261 0.09 -5.88 11.84
C CYS A 261 -1.17 -5.07 12.13
N GLN A 262 -1.17 -3.79 11.76
CA GLN A 262 -2.36 -2.95 11.80
C GLN A 262 -2.91 -2.75 10.39
N ILE A 263 -4.23 -2.89 10.22
CA ILE A 263 -4.92 -2.63 8.95
C ILE A 263 -5.03 -1.11 8.71
N THR A 264 -4.62 -0.63 7.54
CA THR A 264 -4.54 0.81 7.21
C THR A 264 -5.31 1.21 5.95
N ASN A 265 -5.55 0.27 5.02
CA ASN A 265 -6.24 0.44 3.71
C ASN A 265 -5.64 1.43 2.71
N SER A 266 -4.36 1.74 2.86
CA SER A 266 -3.52 2.21 1.76
C SER A 266 -2.08 1.76 2.00
N GLU A 267 -1.32 1.58 0.93
CA GLU A 267 0.15 1.45 1.03
C GLU A 267 0.70 2.72 1.69
N PHE A 268 1.40 2.55 2.82
CA PHE A 268 2.12 3.64 3.46
C PHE A 268 3.41 3.88 2.65
N SER A 269 3.33 4.71 1.61
CA SER A 269 4.52 5.21 0.90
C SER A 269 4.96 6.53 1.55
N PRO A 270 6.16 6.63 2.16
CA PRO A 270 6.66 7.88 2.72
C PRO A 270 6.88 8.99 1.65
N ASP A 271 6.92 8.62 0.36
CA ASP A 271 7.22 9.55 -0.75
C ASP A 271 6.00 10.13 -1.47
N LYS A 272 4.77 9.74 -1.08
CA LYS A 272 3.57 10.37 -1.65
C LYS A 272 3.23 11.61 -0.84
N CYS A 273 3.91 12.71 -1.17
CA CYS A 273 3.39 14.04 -0.88
C CYS A 273 1.92 14.09 -1.31
N ALA A 274 1.06 14.42 -0.36
CA ALA A 274 -0.37 14.60 -0.55
C ALA A 274 -0.64 15.57 -1.71
N GLU A 275 -0.97 15.04 -2.88
CA GLU A 275 -1.49 15.86 -3.97
C GLU A 275 -2.45 15.04 -4.85
N SER A 276 -3.71 15.00 -4.41
CA SER A 276 -4.86 15.12 -5.32
C SER A 276 -6.10 15.48 -4.49
N ASP A 277 -6.52 16.73 -4.65
CA ASP A 277 -7.89 17.20 -4.48
C ASP A 277 -8.56 16.89 -3.14
N GLY A 278 -8.10 17.44 -2.01
CA GLY A 278 -8.91 17.91 -0.84
C GLY A 278 -10.06 17.04 -0.29
N ILE A 279 -10.21 15.81 -0.74
CA ILE A 279 -11.22 14.83 -0.41
C ILE A 279 -10.39 13.73 0.21
N LEU A 280 -10.37 13.71 1.54
CA LEU A 280 -9.93 12.58 2.31
C LEU A 280 -10.96 11.49 2.03
N MET A 281 -10.83 10.81 0.89
CA MET A 281 -11.68 9.68 0.56
C MET A 281 -11.34 8.64 1.62
N GLU A 282 -12.27 8.39 2.53
CA GLU A 282 -12.12 7.38 3.56
C GLU A 282 -12.02 6.03 2.85
N LEU A 283 -10.79 5.60 2.58
CA LEU A 283 -10.51 4.28 2.06
C LEU A 283 -10.65 3.29 3.20
N ASP A 284 -11.84 2.71 3.28
CA ASP A 284 -12.16 1.56 4.11
C ASP A 284 -11.88 0.27 3.31
N PRO A 285 -11.57 -0.87 3.97
CA PRO A 285 -11.16 -2.11 3.28
C PRO A 285 -12.28 -2.70 2.41
N GLU A 286 -13.47 -2.15 2.59
CA GLU A 286 -14.72 -2.56 1.96
C GLU A 286 -14.82 -2.10 0.50
N ASN A 287 -14.14 -1.01 0.14
CA ASN A 287 -14.28 -0.40 -1.18
C ASN A 287 -13.30 -1.00 -2.21
N ASP A 288 -12.15 -1.49 -1.74
CA ASP A 288 -11.04 -1.90 -2.62
C ASP A 288 -10.91 -3.44 -2.75
N GLY A 289 -11.60 -4.21 -1.90
CA GLY A 289 -11.53 -5.66 -1.92
C GLY A 289 -10.19 -6.25 -1.45
N CYS A 290 -9.27 -5.42 -0.94
CA CYS A 290 -7.96 -5.80 -0.42
C CYS A 290 -7.85 -5.48 1.08
N VAL A 291 -7.16 -6.34 1.83
CA VAL A 291 -6.82 -6.10 3.24
C VAL A 291 -5.35 -5.68 3.31
N ASN A 292 -5.11 -4.38 3.44
CA ASN A 292 -3.77 -3.80 3.49
C ASN A 292 -3.42 -3.37 4.92
N GLY A 293 -2.19 -3.64 5.34
CA GLY A 293 -1.71 -3.29 6.66
C GLY A 293 -0.22 -2.95 6.73
N VAL A 294 0.17 -2.46 7.90
CA VAL A 294 1.54 -2.09 8.24
C VAL A 294 2.00 -2.99 9.38
N LEU A 295 3.21 -3.54 9.26
CA LEU A 295 3.83 -4.33 10.31
C LEU A 295 4.14 -3.45 11.52
N LEU A 296 3.79 -3.93 12.72
CA LEU A 296 4.21 -3.31 13.98
C LEU A 296 5.59 -3.90 14.33
N VAL A 297 6.63 -3.10 14.09
CA VAL A 297 8.05 -3.47 14.29
C VAL A 297 8.46 -3.29 15.74
#